data_AF-A0AAT9S5J5-F1
#
_entry.id   AF-A0AAT9S5J5-F1
#
_cell.length_a   1.000
_cell.length_b   1.000
_cell.length_c   1.000
_cell.angle_alpha   90.00
_cell.angle_beta   90.00
_cell.angle_gamma   90.00
#
_symmetry.space_group_name_H-M   'P 1'
#
loop_
_entity.id
_entity.type
_entity.pdbx_description
1 polymer ?
#
loop_
_entity_poly.entity_id
_entity_poly.type
_entity_poly.pdbx_seq_one_letter_code
_entity_poly.pdbx_strand_id
1 'polypeptide(L)'
;MGILLAVTIPLSIRMYVMITAVLVCVVSSGACLSFLLADWAGAGVGAGAAGGLVALITSVLLLAWQTKISNDIAGASVLGNAMASDRDVDRVTLQYPGLRAYFYDNKPCPRRGRERERVLILTGMYADVLEAGLMSTRRIPASESYEDWLSYSRFILFHSPTMLAFVRAHPDWWPNLAKLC
;
A
#
# COMPACT_ATOMS: atom_id res chain seq x y z
N MET A 1 -42.42 8.18 -5.39
CA MET A 1 -41.56 9.03 -4.53
C MET A 1 -40.64 8.22 -3.60
N GLY A 2 -40.26 6.97 -3.94
CA GLY A 2 -39.36 6.13 -3.11
C GLY A 2 -37.96 5.92 -3.69
N ILE A 3 -37.77 6.16 -4.99
CA ILE A 3 -36.51 5.88 -5.70
C ILE A 3 -35.46 6.98 -5.44
N LEU A 4 -35.87 8.23 -5.17
CA LEU A 4 -34.93 9.33 -4.92
C LEU A 4 -34.28 9.30 -3.52
N LEU A 5 -34.93 8.71 -2.51
CA LEU A 5 -34.32 8.53 -1.17
C LEU A 5 -33.24 7.44 -1.15
N ALA A 6 -33.29 6.52 -2.12
CA ALA A 6 -32.30 5.46 -2.26
C ALA A 6 -31.01 5.92 -2.94
N VAL A 7 -30.79 7.22 -3.19
CA VAL A 7 -29.55 7.71 -3.83
C VAL A 7 -28.67 8.50 -2.84
N THR A 8 -29.24 9.09 -1.79
CA THR A 8 -28.48 9.93 -0.83
C THR A 8 -28.03 9.20 0.44
N ILE A 9 -28.51 7.98 0.67
CA ILE A 9 -28.13 7.20 1.86
C ILE A 9 -26.69 6.67 1.66
N PRO A 10 -25.76 6.93 2.61
CA PRO A 10 -24.38 6.45 2.53
C PRO A 10 -24.32 4.93 2.45
N LEU A 11 -23.34 4.42 1.70
CA LEU A 11 -23.21 3.00 1.35
C LEU A 11 -23.22 2.07 2.58
N SER A 12 -22.69 2.56 3.72
CA SER A 12 -22.68 1.88 5.01
C SER A 12 -24.07 1.58 5.55
N ILE A 13 -25.01 2.52 5.45
CA ILE A 13 -26.38 2.36 5.94
C ILE A 13 -27.14 1.36 5.05
N ARG A 14 -26.91 1.35 3.74
CA ARG A 14 -27.54 0.37 2.83
C ARG A 14 -27.07 -1.04 3.09
N MET A 15 -25.75 -1.22 3.31
CA MET A 15 -25.20 -2.52 3.70
C MET A 15 -25.83 -3.00 5.01
N TYR A 16 -25.93 -2.14 6.01
CA TYR A 16 -26.54 -2.48 7.31
C TYR A 16 -28.00 -2.93 7.15
N VAL A 17 -28.81 -2.18 6.40
CA VAL A 17 -30.23 -2.51 6.19
C VAL A 17 -30.38 -3.84 5.45
N MET A 18 -29.58 -4.09 4.40
CA MET A 18 -29.60 -5.36 3.68
C MET A 18 -29.17 -6.55 4.55
N ILE A 19 -28.07 -6.40 5.32
CA ILE A 19 -27.59 -7.47 6.22
C ILE A 19 -28.65 -7.80 7.27
N THR A 20 -29.29 -6.78 7.84
CA THR A 20 -30.35 -6.96 8.84
C THR A 20 -31.58 -7.67 8.24
N ALA A 21 -32.01 -7.27 7.04
CA ALA A 21 -33.13 -7.92 6.35
C ALA A 21 -32.84 -9.40 6.03
N VAL A 22 -31.62 -9.71 5.56
CA VAL A 22 -31.19 -11.09 5.29
C VAL A 22 -31.11 -11.90 6.58
N LEU A 23 -30.58 -11.34 7.67
CA LEU A 23 -30.57 -11.97 9.00
C LEU A 23 -31.98 -12.40 9.43
N VAL A 24 -32.94 -11.48 9.35
CA VAL A 24 -34.33 -11.75 9.73
C VAL A 24 -34.94 -12.86 8.87
N CYS A 25 -34.75 -12.84 7.56
CA CYS A 25 -35.26 -13.86 6.64
C CYS A 25 -34.61 -15.24 6.86
N VAL A 26 -33.31 -15.30 7.13
CA VAL A 26 -32.57 -16.56 7.32
C VAL A 26 -32.89 -17.18 8.68
N VAL A 27 -32.95 -16.36 9.74
CA VAL A 27 -33.31 -16.85 11.09
C VAL A 27 -34.76 -17.32 11.13
N SER A 28 -35.69 -16.59 10.51
CA SER A 28 -37.09 -17.02 10.42
C SER A 28 -37.26 -18.31 9.59
N SER A 29 -36.58 -18.43 8.45
CA SER A 29 -36.62 -19.64 7.64
C SER A 29 -36.01 -20.86 8.35
N GLY A 30 -34.91 -20.66 9.09
CA GLY A 30 -34.29 -21.70 9.93
C GLY A 30 -35.20 -22.15 11.07
N ALA A 31 -35.89 -21.22 11.73
CA ALA A 31 -36.89 -21.54 12.75
C ALA A 31 -38.06 -22.37 12.18
N CYS A 32 -38.59 -21.98 11.02
CA CYS A 32 -39.70 -22.70 10.37
C CYS A 32 -39.31 -24.10 9.90
N LEU A 33 -38.13 -24.26 9.28
CA LEU A 33 -37.64 -25.56 8.80
C LEU A 33 -37.38 -26.54 9.95
N SER A 34 -36.78 -26.05 11.04
CA SER A 34 -36.49 -26.92 12.19
C SER A 34 -37.72 -27.21 13.03
N PHE A 35 -38.72 -26.31 13.06
CA PHE A 35 -40.04 -26.59 13.63
C PHE A 35 -40.74 -27.76 12.93
N LEU A 36 -40.68 -27.81 11.59
CA LEU A 36 -41.27 -28.91 10.81
C LEU A 36 -40.60 -30.27 11.05
N LEU A 37 -39.33 -30.30 11.45
CA LEU A 37 -38.54 -31.52 11.59
C LEU A 37 -38.47 -32.05 13.03
N ALA A 38 -38.56 -31.19 14.04
CA ALA A 38 -38.34 -31.57 15.44
C ALA A 38 -39.21 -30.77 16.44
N ASP A 39 -40.36 -30.28 15.99
CA ASP A 39 -41.34 -29.54 16.80
C ASP A 39 -40.74 -28.29 17.47
N TRP A 40 -41.29 -27.82 18.58
CA TRP A 40 -40.81 -26.63 19.31
C TRP A 40 -39.34 -26.69 19.72
N ALA A 41 -38.80 -27.88 20.00
CA ALA A 41 -37.38 -28.04 20.34
C ALA A 41 -36.47 -27.80 19.12
N GLY A 42 -36.90 -28.22 17.94
CA GLY A 42 -36.21 -27.95 16.68
C GLY A 42 -36.14 -26.47 16.33
N ALA A 43 -37.23 -25.73 16.52
CA ALA A 43 -37.33 -24.31 16.16
C ALA A 43 -36.25 -23.45 16.84
N GLY A 44 -35.99 -23.68 18.14
CA GLY A 44 -34.98 -22.95 18.90
C GLY A 44 -33.54 -23.24 18.43
N VAL A 45 -33.23 -24.50 18.13
CA VAL A 45 -31.91 -24.91 17.63
C VAL A 45 -31.67 -24.39 16.21
N GLY A 46 -32.69 -24.46 15.34
CA GLY A 46 -32.63 -23.95 13.97
C GLY A 46 -32.40 -22.46 13.88
N ALA A 47 -33.12 -21.68 14.70
CA ALA A 47 -32.95 -20.23 14.78
C ALA A 47 -31.54 -19.84 15.27
N GLY A 48 -31.02 -20.54 16.29
CA GLY A 48 -29.68 -20.30 16.84
C GLY A 48 -28.56 -20.62 15.85
N ALA A 49 -28.65 -21.76 15.15
CA ALA A 49 -27.67 -22.16 14.14
C ALA A 49 -27.66 -21.21 12.92
N ALA A 50 -28.84 -20.83 12.43
CA ALA A 50 -29.00 -19.89 11.33
C ALA A 50 -28.47 -18.49 11.70
N GLY A 51 -28.82 -17.99 12.89
CA GLY A 51 -28.32 -16.71 13.40
C GLY A 51 -26.80 -16.69 13.59
N GLY A 52 -26.24 -17.76 14.15
CA GLY A 52 -24.79 -17.91 14.32
C GLY A 52 -24.04 -17.93 13.00
N LEU A 53 -24.55 -18.64 11.99
CA LEU A 53 -23.93 -18.69 10.66
C LEU A 53 -23.92 -17.31 9.99
N VAL A 54 -25.03 -16.57 10.05
CA VAL A 54 -25.08 -15.24 9.44
C VAL A 54 -24.19 -14.24 10.18
N ALA A 55 -24.12 -14.32 11.52
CA ALA A 55 -23.18 -13.52 12.30
C ALA A 55 -21.73 -13.79 11.87
N LEU A 56 -21.34 -15.06 11.75
CA LEU A 56 -20.00 -15.46 11.29
C LEU A 56 -19.70 -14.94 9.88
N ILE A 57 -20.62 -15.13 8.92
CA ILE A 57 -20.47 -14.63 7.55
C ILE A 57 -20.28 -13.11 7.56
N THR A 58 -21.11 -12.39 8.32
CA THR A 58 -21.03 -10.93 8.42
C THR A 58 -19.70 -10.48 9.03
N SER A 59 -19.24 -11.12 10.10
CA SER A 59 -17.95 -10.82 10.71
C SER A 59 -16.79 -11.04 9.75
N VAL A 60 -16.80 -12.14 8.98
CA VAL A 60 -15.76 -12.43 7.98
C VAL A 60 -15.77 -11.37 6.86
N LEU A 61 -16.94 -10.98 6.36
CA LEU A 61 -17.06 -9.95 5.32
C LEU A 61 -16.58 -8.58 5.81
N LEU A 62 -16.94 -8.19 7.03
CA LEU A 62 -16.47 -6.95 7.64
C LEU A 62 -14.95 -6.96 7.85
N LEU A 63 -14.38 -8.10 8.29
CA LEU A 63 -12.94 -8.23 8.45
C LEU A 63 -12.20 -8.15 7.11
N ALA A 64 -12.74 -8.79 6.07
CA ALA A 64 -12.18 -8.70 4.72
C ALA A 64 -12.21 -7.25 4.20
N TRP A 65 -13.31 -6.53 4.44
CA TRP A 65 -13.43 -5.12 4.10
C TRP A 65 -12.43 -4.26 4.87
N GLN A 66 -12.32 -4.43 6.19
CA GLN A 66 -11.38 -3.69 7.02
C GLN A 66 -9.94 -3.95 6.60
N THR A 67 -9.60 -5.20 6.27
CA THR A 67 -8.28 -5.58 5.78
C THR A 67 -7.96 -4.86 4.47
N LYS A 68 -8.93 -4.77 3.54
CA LYS A 68 -8.76 -4.00 2.31
C LYS A 68 -8.45 -2.51 2.59
N ILE A 69 -9.28 -1.85 3.41
CA ILE A 69 -9.05 -0.44 3.77
C ILE A 69 -7.68 -0.26 4.44
N SER A 70 -7.31 -1.17 5.34
CA SER A 70 -6.02 -1.12 6.03
C SER A 70 -4.85 -1.24 5.04
N ASN A 71 -4.97 -2.11 4.02
CA ASN A 71 -3.97 -2.24 2.97
C ASN A 71 -3.87 -0.98 2.12
N ASP A 72 -5.01 -0.37 1.75
CA ASP A 72 -5.04 0.87 0.97
C ASP A 72 -4.37 2.03 1.74
N ILE A 73 -4.66 2.15 3.05
CA ILE A 73 -4.02 3.15 3.93
C ILE A 73 -2.51 2.90 4.04
N ALA A 74 -2.09 1.64 4.20
CA ALA A 74 -0.68 1.28 4.25
C ALA A 74 0.03 1.65 2.93
N GLY A 75 -0.60 1.38 1.78
CA GLY A 75 -0.09 1.76 0.46
C GLY A 75 0.10 3.27 0.33
N ALA A 76 -0.92 4.05 0.69
CA ALA A 76 -0.86 5.51 0.66
C ALA A 76 0.21 6.07 1.60
N SER A 77 0.36 5.49 2.79
CA SER A 77 1.40 5.91 3.76
C SER A 77 2.80 5.63 3.25
N VAL A 78 3.05 4.46 2.64
CA VAL A 78 4.34 4.13 2.03
C VAL A 78 4.69 5.15 0.94
N LEU A 79 3.75 5.43 0.04
CA LEU A 79 3.99 6.39 -1.03
C LEU A 79 4.25 7.79 -0.45
N GLY A 80 3.49 8.21 0.56
CA GLY A 80 3.71 9.48 1.26
C GLY A 80 5.11 9.60 1.88
N ASN A 81 5.59 8.55 2.53
CA ASN A 81 6.92 8.52 3.14
C ASN A 81 8.04 8.51 2.09
N ALA A 82 7.86 7.74 1.01
CA ALA A 82 8.83 7.68 -0.07
C ALA A 82 8.95 9.05 -0.79
N MET A 83 7.81 9.70 -1.05
CA MET A 83 7.78 11.06 -1.61
C MET A 83 8.34 12.10 -0.63
N ALA A 84 8.16 11.94 0.68
CA ALA A 84 8.78 12.83 1.65
C ALA A 84 10.31 12.72 1.63
N SER A 85 10.84 11.50 1.47
CA SER A 85 12.29 11.27 1.40
C SER A 85 12.90 11.83 0.12
N ASP A 86 12.19 11.70 -1.01
CA ASP A 86 12.60 12.32 -2.29
C ASP A 86 12.61 13.86 -2.20
N ARG A 87 11.63 14.47 -1.51
CA ARG A 87 11.62 15.92 -1.26
C ARG A 87 12.84 16.40 -0.47
N ASP A 88 13.41 15.58 0.40
CA ASP A 88 14.62 15.96 1.14
C ASP A 88 15.85 16.00 0.22
N VAL A 89 15.93 15.08 -0.74
CA VAL A 89 16.93 15.10 -1.82
C VAL A 89 16.75 16.32 -2.71
N ASP A 90 15.51 16.63 -3.10
CA ASP A 90 15.19 17.82 -3.90
C ASP A 90 15.55 19.11 -3.17
N ARG A 91 15.33 19.20 -1.85
CA ARG A 91 15.72 20.37 -1.05
C ARG A 91 17.22 20.63 -1.10
N VAL A 92 18.05 19.59 -1.01
CA VAL A 92 19.51 19.74 -1.15
C VAL A 92 19.87 20.17 -2.57
N THR A 93 19.20 19.61 -3.57
CA THR A 93 19.41 19.97 -4.98
C THR A 93 19.00 21.41 -5.26
N LEU A 94 17.92 21.92 -4.66
CA LEU A 94 17.51 23.32 -4.77
C LEU A 94 18.54 24.29 -4.16
N GLN A 95 19.18 23.90 -3.04
CA GLN A 95 20.25 24.70 -2.43
C GLN A 95 21.52 24.72 -3.30
N TYR A 96 21.78 23.64 -4.04
CA TYR A 96 22.93 23.51 -4.93
C TYR A 96 22.53 22.98 -6.32
N PRO A 97 21.89 23.80 -7.18
CA PRO A 97 21.29 23.33 -8.44
C PRO A 97 22.26 22.60 -9.38
N GLY A 98 23.54 22.97 -9.35
CA GLY A 98 24.59 22.33 -10.13
C GLY A 98 24.84 20.86 -9.79
N LEU A 99 24.35 20.37 -8.63
CA LEU A 99 24.51 18.96 -8.24
C LEU A 99 23.63 18.02 -9.09
N ARG A 100 22.49 18.50 -9.62
CA ARG A 100 21.57 17.68 -10.42
C ARG A 100 22.27 16.99 -11.60
N ALA A 101 23.21 17.67 -12.25
CA ALA A 101 23.89 17.13 -13.43
C ALA A 101 24.68 15.83 -13.17
N TYR A 102 25.12 15.59 -11.92
CA TYR A 102 25.78 14.34 -11.54
C TYR A 102 24.84 13.13 -11.45
N PHE A 103 23.53 13.37 -11.39
CA PHE A 103 22.51 12.33 -11.23
C PHE A 103 21.66 12.10 -12.48
N TYR A 104 21.43 13.16 -13.27
CA TYR A 104 20.54 13.10 -14.44
C TYR A 104 21.27 13.27 -15.78
N ASP A 105 22.46 13.86 -15.79
CA ASP A 105 23.11 14.32 -17.02
C ASP A 105 24.50 13.65 -17.25
N ASN A 106 24.73 12.46 -16.68
CA ASN A 106 25.97 11.67 -16.82
C ASN A 106 27.27 12.39 -16.41
N LYS A 107 27.19 13.48 -15.63
CA LYS A 107 28.39 14.20 -15.21
C LYS A 107 29.22 13.34 -14.23
N PRO A 108 30.53 13.15 -14.46
CA PRO A 108 31.36 12.32 -13.59
C PRO A 108 31.63 13.00 -12.25
N CYS A 109 31.77 12.21 -11.18
CA CYS A 109 32.12 12.72 -9.85
C CYS A 109 33.44 13.51 -9.87
N PRO A 110 33.52 14.70 -9.26
CA PRO A 110 34.78 15.44 -9.13
C PRO A 110 35.82 14.63 -8.36
N ARG A 111 37.09 14.73 -8.75
CA ARG A 111 38.15 13.89 -8.15
C ARG A 111 38.47 14.29 -6.70
N ARG A 112 38.34 15.56 -6.33
CA ARG A 112 38.68 16.13 -5.00
C ARG A 112 37.86 17.38 -4.70
N GLY A 113 37.91 17.84 -3.46
CA GLY A 113 37.37 19.13 -3.03
C GLY A 113 35.92 19.05 -2.52
N ARG A 114 35.40 20.19 -2.07
CA ARG A 114 34.08 20.27 -1.40
C ARG A 114 32.92 19.81 -2.29
N GLU A 115 33.02 20.01 -3.60
CA GLU A 115 31.98 19.56 -4.54
C GLU A 115 31.90 18.03 -4.58
N ARG A 116 33.03 17.33 -4.59
CA ARG A 116 33.07 15.86 -4.50
C ARG A 116 32.32 15.36 -3.27
N GLU A 117 32.62 15.92 -2.10
CA GLU A 117 31.99 15.49 -0.85
C GLU A 117 30.48 15.72 -0.88
N ARG A 118 30.02 16.85 -1.43
CA ARG A 118 28.57 17.11 -1.63
C ARG A 118 27.93 16.10 -2.57
N VAL A 119 28.59 15.77 -3.68
CA VAL A 119 28.08 14.76 -4.62
C VAL A 119 27.96 13.41 -3.92
N LEU A 120 28.99 12.97 -3.18
CA LEU A 120 28.95 11.67 -2.49
C LEU A 120 27.92 11.60 -1.38
N ILE A 121 27.72 12.68 -0.61
CA ILE A 121 26.65 12.75 0.39
C ILE A 121 25.28 12.62 -0.30
N LEU A 122 25.06 13.38 -1.38
CA LEU A 122 23.82 13.32 -2.13
C LEU A 122 23.61 11.96 -2.81
N THR A 123 24.70 11.29 -3.24
CA THR A 123 24.68 9.91 -3.74
C THR A 123 24.20 8.93 -2.68
N GLY A 124 24.70 9.05 -1.44
CA GLY A 124 24.19 8.25 -0.32
C GLY A 124 22.70 8.47 -0.09
N MET A 125 22.26 9.73 -0.05
CA MET A 125 20.83 10.06 0.12
C MET A 125 19.96 9.47 -1.00
N TYR A 126 20.38 9.61 -2.26
CA TYR A 126 19.67 8.98 -3.39
C TYR A 126 19.60 7.46 -3.25
N ALA A 127 20.72 6.81 -2.87
CA ALA A 127 20.76 5.37 -2.73
C ALA A 127 19.81 4.88 -1.63
N ASP A 128 19.77 5.57 -0.48
CA ASP A 128 18.84 5.28 0.61
C ASP A 128 17.38 5.45 0.17
N VAL A 129 17.05 6.53 -0.54
CA VAL A 129 15.69 6.79 -1.04
C VAL A 129 15.25 5.72 -2.03
N LEU A 130 16.09 5.39 -3.02
CA LEU A 130 15.76 4.41 -4.05
C LEU A 130 15.65 3.00 -3.47
N GLU A 131 16.56 2.59 -2.57
CA GLU A 131 16.49 1.30 -1.88
C GLU A 131 15.22 1.20 -1.02
N ALA A 132 14.92 2.23 -0.22
CA ALA A 132 13.71 2.27 0.60
C ALA A 132 12.44 2.24 -0.26
N GLY A 133 12.41 2.97 -1.38
CA GLY A 133 11.32 2.96 -2.34
C GLY A 133 11.07 1.57 -2.93
N LEU A 134 12.11 0.91 -3.42
CA LEU A 134 12.04 -0.46 -3.95
C LEU A 134 11.58 -1.46 -2.89
N MET A 135 12.16 -1.40 -1.69
CA MET A 135 11.84 -2.31 -0.60
C MET A 135 10.39 -2.16 -0.14
N SER A 136 9.95 -0.91 0.07
CA SER A 136 8.63 -0.62 0.65
C SER A 136 7.50 -0.92 -0.32
N THR A 137 7.62 -0.48 -1.58
CA THR A 137 6.59 -0.70 -2.60
C THR A 137 6.49 -2.16 -3.02
N ARG A 138 7.58 -2.94 -2.95
CA ARG A 138 7.53 -4.40 -3.13
C ARG A 138 6.77 -5.12 -2.02
N ARG A 139 6.93 -4.67 -0.77
CA ARG A 139 6.29 -5.30 0.41
C ARG A 139 4.83 -4.92 0.55
N ILE A 140 4.42 -3.77 0.01
CA ILE A 140 3.05 -3.27 0.08
C ILE A 140 2.51 -3.08 -1.34
N PRO A 141 1.94 -4.15 -1.95
CA PRO A 141 1.45 -4.12 -3.32
C PRO A 141 0.34 -3.08 -3.56
N ALA A 142 -0.43 -2.73 -2.52
CA ALA A 142 -1.46 -1.70 -2.56
C ALA A 142 -0.92 -0.30 -2.88
N SER A 143 0.41 -0.10 -2.82
CA SER A 143 1.03 1.14 -3.31
C SER A 143 0.97 1.29 -4.83
N GLU A 144 0.89 0.18 -5.57
CA GLU A 144 0.89 0.11 -7.04
C GLU A 144 2.11 0.79 -7.73
N SER A 145 3.12 1.22 -6.98
CA SER A 145 4.25 2.02 -7.51
C SER A 145 5.56 1.25 -7.68
N TYR A 146 5.58 -0.07 -7.47
CA TYR A 146 6.85 -0.83 -7.52
C TYR A 146 7.57 -0.70 -8.86
N GLU A 147 6.84 -0.81 -9.97
CA GLU A 147 7.42 -0.67 -11.31
C GLU A 147 7.92 0.75 -11.58
N ASP A 148 7.26 1.77 -11.04
CA ASP A 148 7.70 3.17 -11.16
C ASP A 148 9.04 3.38 -10.43
N TRP A 149 9.15 2.86 -9.20
CA TRP A 149 10.40 2.89 -8.43
C TRP A 149 11.50 2.07 -9.09
N LEU A 150 11.18 0.93 -9.68
CA LEU A 150 12.13 0.11 -10.44
C LEU A 150 12.66 0.86 -11.67
N SER A 151 11.76 1.47 -12.44
CA SER A 151 12.08 2.30 -13.60
C SER A 151 12.96 3.49 -13.21
N TYR A 152 12.57 4.23 -12.17
CA TYR A 152 13.32 5.39 -11.69
C TYR A 152 14.71 5.03 -11.15
N SER A 153 14.82 3.94 -10.38
CA SER A 153 16.10 3.44 -9.86
C SER A 153 17.06 3.08 -10.99
N ARG A 154 16.57 2.37 -12.02
CA ARG A 154 17.36 2.05 -13.21
C ARG A 154 17.78 3.31 -13.96
N PHE A 155 16.88 4.26 -14.11
CA PHE A 155 17.18 5.53 -14.77
C PHE A 155 18.33 6.26 -14.06
N ILE A 156 18.28 6.40 -12.73
CA ILE A 156 19.32 7.09 -11.96
C ILE A 156 20.65 6.33 -12.03
N LEU A 157 20.65 5.00 -11.87
CA LEU A 157 21.87 4.19 -11.98
C LEU A 157 22.51 4.31 -13.38
N PHE A 158 21.69 4.38 -14.44
CA PHE A 158 22.19 4.50 -15.81
C PHE A 158 22.74 5.91 -16.12
N HIS A 159 22.13 6.97 -15.58
CA HIS A 159 22.49 8.35 -15.89
C HIS A 159 23.44 8.99 -14.87
N SER A 160 23.85 8.25 -13.84
CA SER A 160 24.79 8.71 -12.81
C SER A 160 25.95 7.73 -12.65
N PRO A 161 27.11 8.01 -13.26
CA PRO A 161 28.32 7.22 -13.06
C PRO A 161 28.72 7.10 -11.59
N THR A 162 28.42 8.14 -10.80
CA THR A 162 28.70 8.15 -9.36
C THR A 162 27.80 7.18 -8.62
N MET A 163 26.48 7.17 -8.87
CA MET A 163 25.57 6.21 -8.23
C MET A 163 25.94 4.77 -8.57
N LEU A 164 26.19 4.48 -9.85
CA LEU A 164 26.57 3.14 -10.29
C LEU A 164 27.84 2.66 -9.59
N ALA A 165 28.89 3.48 -9.57
CA ALA A 165 30.14 3.15 -8.91
C ALA A 165 29.97 2.98 -7.39
N PHE A 166 29.16 3.85 -6.76
CA PHE A 166 28.96 3.87 -5.32
C PHE A 166 28.18 2.65 -4.81
N VAL A 167 27.12 2.26 -5.52
CA VAL A 167 26.33 1.06 -5.20
C VAL A 167 27.15 -0.22 -5.46
N ARG A 168 27.88 -0.29 -6.59
CA ARG A 168 28.77 -1.45 -6.87
C ARG A 168 29.89 -1.62 -5.85
N ALA A 169 30.37 -0.53 -5.27
CA ALA A 169 31.38 -0.57 -4.22
C ALA A 169 30.84 -1.08 -2.88
N HIS A 170 29.53 -0.99 -2.64
CA HIS A 170 28.88 -1.36 -1.37
C HIS A 170 27.57 -2.15 -1.63
N PRO A 171 27.64 -3.33 -2.26
CA PRO A 171 26.44 -4.06 -2.69
C PRO A 171 25.55 -4.50 -1.51
N ASP A 172 26.14 -4.70 -0.32
CA ASP A 172 25.42 -5.13 0.87
C ASP A 172 24.63 -4.00 1.55
N TRP A 173 24.93 -2.73 1.23
CA TRP A 173 24.25 -1.57 1.82
C TRP A 173 22.91 -1.31 1.13
N TRP A 174 22.85 -1.51 -0.20
CA TRP A 174 21.64 -1.34 -1.02
C TRP A 174 21.40 -2.57 -1.89
N PRO A 175 20.99 -3.70 -1.29
CA PRO A 175 20.93 -4.99 -1.97
C PRO A 175 19.88 -5.06 -3.07
N ASN A 176 18.83 -4.22 -3.07
CA ASN A 176 17.89 -4.17 -4.19
C ASN A 176 18.46 -3.36 -5.35
N LEU A 177 19.14 -2.24 -5.09
CA LEU A 177 19.84 -1.47 -6.13
C LEU A 177 21.01 -2.23 -6.75
N ALA A 178 21.78 -2.97 -5.94
CA ALA A 178 22.92 -3.76 -6.42
C ALA A 178 22.51 -4.81 -7.47
N LYS A 179 21.28 -5.33 -7.40
CA LYS A 179 20.72 -6.29 -8.38
C LYS A 179 20.35 -5.64 -9.72
N LEU A 180 20.31 -4.32 -9.78
CA LEU A 180 20.00 -3.55 -10.99
C LEU A 180 21.25 -3.06 -11.73
N CYS A 181 22.43 -3.22 -11.12
CA CYS A 181 23.71 -2.72 -11.60
C CYS A 181 24.40 -3.66 -12.60
#